data_AF-F4N818-F1
#
_entry.id   AF-F4N818-F1
#
_cell.length_a   1.000
_cell.length_b   1.000
_cell.length_c   1.000
_cell.angle_alpha   90.00
_cell.angle_beta   90.00
_cell.angle_gamma   90.00
#
_symmetry.space_group_name_H-M   'P 1'
#
loop_
_entity.id
_entity.type
_entity.pdbx_description
1 polymer ?
#
loop_
_entity_poly.entity_id
_entity_poly.type
_entity_poly.pdbx_seq_one_letter_code
_entity_poly.pdbx_strand_id
1 'polypeptide(L)'
;MFKLKLNKSLLLLWLATCGVLIASLALYENTLWNNAIFITFLALLVLTVWQHYTLKPEPEPSPSEPQQPPQPVVAETAHQGNTVILILGPYAAKWFSHPGAADNTRFSSQAIWILIPDPESLQKRLKHIATHHPSAQVSAFFPFLPDVYENTSIIISQLTKWQNSFSTLSLQTPLSCVFAIYIQLSEERLSHNPDNAYWTGNINLANKKEIDITAAFQALSQKLESQDTSSTAFSSQRHAIAHNLFIWLNDSGVTNSLKNLFSHTSLQLTDVILSDNGKGFIKHGAWSVWLEKTLGIFTWFGLIPITTTFPGSD
;
A
#
# COMPACT_ATOMS: atom_id res chain seq x y z
N MET A 1 -13.49 -29.03 -4.39
CA MET A 1 -14.68 -28.98 -5.29
C MET A 1 -15.65 -27.95 -4.70
N PHE A 2 -15.45 -26.67 -5.01
CA PHE A 2 -16.20 -25.56 -4.42
C PHE A 2 -17.56 -25.43 -5.11
N LYS A 3 -18.65 -25.64 -4.38
CA LYS A 3 -20.01 -25.30 -4.85
C LYS A 3 -20.23 -23.81 -4.64
N LEU A 4 -20.05 -23.01 -5.68
CA LEU A 4 -20.59 -21.65 -5.71
C LEU A 4 -22.12 -21.78 -5.57
N LYS A 5 -22.69 -21.34 -4.44
CA LYS A 5 -24.14 -21.22 -4.27
C LYS A 5 -24.60 -20.00 -5.07
N LEU A 6 -24.69 -20.17 -6.38
CA LEU A 6 -25.18 -19.16 -7.30
C LEU A 6 -26.67 -18.91 -6.95
N ASN A 7 -26.98 -17.71 -6.47
CA ASN A 7 -28.35 -17.35 -6.13
C ASN A 7 -29.17 -17.27 -7.41
N LYS A 8 -29.91 -18.34 -7.72
CA LYS A 8 -30.66 -18.50 -8.97
C LYS A 8 -31.64 -17.35 -9.21
N SER A 9 -32.17 -16.75 -8.15
CA SER A 9 -33.05 -15.58 -8.23
C SER A 9 -32.32 -14.35 -8.78
N LEU A 10 -31.11 -14.09 -8.28
CA LEU A 10 -30.28 -12.95 -8.73
C LEU A 10 -29.85 -13.13 -10.19
N LEU A 11 -29.50 -14.35 -10.59
CA LEU A 11 -29.12 -14.66 -11.96
C LEU A 11 -30.28 -14.47 -12.94
N LEU A 12 -31.48 -14.94 -12.58
CA LEU A 12 -32.70 -14.76 -13.38
C LEU A 12 -33.05 -13.27 -13.53
N LEU A 13 -32.82 -12.48 -12.48
CA LEU A 13 -33.07 -11.04 -12.48
C LEU A 13 -32.09 -10.29 -13.40
N TRP A 14 -30.81 -10.68 -13.40
CA TRP A 14 -29.81 -10.15 -14.33
C TRP A 14 -30.07 -10.54 -15.79
N LEU A 15 -30.55 -11.76 -16.03
CA LEU A 15 -30.94 -12.19 -17.38
C LEU A 15 -32.18 -11.42 -17.87
N ALA A 16 -33.15 -11.16 -16.98
CA ALA A 16 -34.33 -10.36 -17.30
C ALA A 16 -33.96 -8.90 -17.62
N THR A 17 -33.06 -8.27 -16.86
CA THR A 17 -32.62 -6.89 -17.15
C THR A 17 -31.85 -6.78 -18.46
N CYS A 18 -30.97 -7.74 -18.78
CA CYS A 18 -30.32 -7.79 -20.09
C CYS A 18 -31.31 -7.98 -21.24
N GLY A 19 -32.32 -8.85 -21.07
CA GLY A 19 -33.36 -9.05 -22.08
C GLY A 19 -34.18 -7.79 -22.37
N VAL A 20 -34.54 -7.04 -21.34
CA VAL A 20 -35.28 -5.77 -21.45
C VAL A 20 -34.44 -4.69 -22.15
N LEU A 21 -33.12 -4.63 -21.89
CA LEU A 21 -32.19 -3.71 -22.55
C LEU A 21 -32.01 -4.04 -24.05
N ILE A 22 -31.97 -5.32 -24.40
CA ILE A 22 -31.86 -5.74 -25.81
C ILE A 22 -33.17 -5.42 -26.56
N ALA A 23 -34.32 -5.59 -25.90
CA ALA A 23 -35.62 -5.25 -26.48
C ALA A 23 -35.82 -3.73 -26.69
N SER A 24 -35.27 -2.87 -25.82
CA SER A 24 -35.33 -1.40 -26.01
C SER A 24 -34.51 -0.93 -27.21
N LEU A 25 -33.37 -1.58 -27.48
CA LEU A 25 -32.54 -1.30 -28.66
C LEU A 25 -33.21 -1.71 -29.97
N ALA A 26 -34.08 -2.73 -29.96
CA ALA A 26 -34.78 -3.22 -31.14
C ALA A 26 -36.04 -2.41 -31.52
N LEU A 27 -36.61 -1.62 -30.60
CA LEU A 27 -37.86 -0.86 -30.79
C LEU A 27 -37.63 0.66 -30.91
N TYR A 28 -36.47 1.05 -31.47
CA TYR A 28 -35.99 2.43 -31.54
C TYR A 28 -36.96 3.43 -32.20
N GLU A 29 -37.87 2.97 -33.07
CA GLU A 29 -38.77 3.86 -33.82
C GLU A 29 -40.00 4.35 -33.05
N ASN A 30 -40.33 3.80 -31.88
CA ASN A 30 -41.53 4.16 -31.13
C ASN A 30 -41.21 4.71 -29.72
N THR A 31 -41.08 6.04 -29.63
CA THR A 31 -40.58 6.79 -28.46
C THR A 31 -41.36 6.54 -27.16
N LEU A 32 -42.67 6.30 -27.24
CA LEU A 32 -43.49 6.01 -26.06
C LEU A 32 -43.18 4.63 -25.46
N TRP A 33 -42.97 3.61 -26.31
CA TRP A 33 -42.65 2.25 -25.86
C TRP A 33 -41.21 2.14 -25.36
N ASN A 34 -40.27 2.85 -25.99
CA ASN A 34 -38.88 2.87 -25.54
C ASN A 34 -38.75 3.48 -24.13
N ASN A 35 -39.47 4.57 -23.86
CA ASN A 35 -39.50 5.19 -22.53
C ASN A 35 -40.13 4.26 -21.47
N ALA A 36 -41.21 3.55 -21.80
CA ALA A 36 -41.83 2.59 -20.88
C ALA A 36 -40.89 1.41 -20.55
N ILE A 37 -40.16 0.89 -21.54
CA ILE A 37 -39.20 -0.19 -21.37
C ILE A 37 -38.00 0.28 -20.52
N PHE A 38 -37.50 1.49 -20.77
CA PHE A 38 -36.38 2.07 -20.01
C PHE A 38 -36.74 2.32 -18.53
N ILE A 39 -37.93 2.83 -18.25
CA ILE A 39 -38.41 3.01 -16.87
C ILE A 39 -38.53 1.65 -16.15
N THR A 40 -39.01 0.63 -16.86
CA THR A 40 -39.11 -0.74 -16.32
C THR A 40 -37.73 -1.33 -16.00
N PHE A 41 -36.74 -1.11 -16.88
CA PHE A 41 -35.36 -1.49 -16.63
C PHE A 41 -34.77 -0.80 -15.40
N LEU A 42 -34.99 0.52 -15.26
CA LEU A 42 -34.49 1.29 -14.14
C LEU A 42 -35.10 0.82 -12.80
N ALA A 43 -36.40 0.51 -12.80
CA ALA A 43 -37.09 -0.03 -11.64
C ALA A 43 -36.54 -1.41 -11.23
N LEU A 44 -36.27 -2.29 -12.20
CA LEU A 44 -35.66 -3.60 -11.94
C LEU A 44 -34.24 -3.46 -11.39
N LEU A 45 -33.44 -2.51 -11.90
CA LEU A 45 -32.08 -2.26 -11.42
C LEU A 45 -32.08 -1.74 -9.97
N VAL A 46 -33.00 -0.84 -9.62
CA VAL A 46 -33.15 -0.38 -8.23
C VAL A 46 -33.56 -1.54 -7.32
N LEU A 47 -34.45 -2.43 -7.78
CA LEU A 47 -34.86 -3.63 -7.04
C LEU A 47 -33.71 -4.63 -6.84
N THR A 48 -32.86 -4.84 -7.84
CA THR A 48 -31.70 -5.75 -7.73
C THR A 48 -30.68 -5.22 -6.72
N VAL A 49 -30.39 -3.92 -6.79
CA VAL A 49 -29.47 -3.23 -5.88
C VAL A 49 -30.03 -3.24 -4.47
N TRP A 50 -31.31 -2.89 -4.29
CA TRP A 50 -31.97 -2.94 -2.99
C TRP A 50 -31.88 -4.34 -2.37
N GLN A 51 -32.25 -5.39 -3.12
CA GLN A 51 -32.16 -6.77 -2.63
C GLN A 51 -30.73 -7.18 -2.29
N HIS A 52 -29.73 -6.72 -3.05
CA HIS A 52 -28.33 -7.01 -2.74
C HIS A 52 -27.87 -6.37 -1.44
N TYR A 53 -28.35 -5.16 -1.12
CA TYR A 53 -28.02 -4.47 0.12
C TYR A 53 -28.85 -4.93 1.32
N THR A 54 -30.11 -5.33 1.14
CA THR A 54 -30.94 -5.84 2.25
C THR A 54 -30.73 -7.31 2.56
N LEU A 55 -30.23 -8.12 1.62
CA LEU A 55 -29.88 -9.53 1.84
C LEU A 55 -28.42 -9.73 2.27
N LYS A 56 -27.66 -8.65 2.52
CA LYS A 56 -26.35 -8.78 3.17
C LYS A 56 -26.61 -9.26 4.61
N PRO A 57 -26.24 -10.50 4.97
CA PRO A 57 -26.44 -10.97 6.33
C PRO A 57 -25.64 -10.08 7.27
N GLU A 58 -26.25 -9.68 8.38
CA GLU A 58 -25.54 -9.20 9.55
C GLU A 58 -24.41 -10.19 9.88
N PRO A 59 -23.21 -9.74 10.29
CA PRO A 59 -22.11 -10.66 10.55
C PRO A 59 -22.52 -11.61 11.68
N GLU A 60 -22.78 -12.88 11.35
CA GLU A 60 -22.93 -13.92 12.35
C GLU A 60 -21.62 -14.00 13.15
N PRO A 61 -21.68 -14.08 14.49
CA PRO A 61 -20.50 -14.35 15.29
C PRO A 61 -19.91 -15.70 14.87
N SER A 62 -18.62 -15.72 14.56
CA SER A 62 -17.89 -16.90 14.12
C SER A 62 -18.16 -18.13 15.00
N PRO A 63 -18.41 -19.32 14.43
CA PRO A 63 -18.50 -20.55 15.20
C PRO A 63 -17.14 -20.89 15.79
N SER A 64 -17.12 -21.21 17.08
CA SER A 64 -15.95 -21.70 17.81
C SER A 64 -15.28 -22.88 17.07
N GLU A 65 -14.00 -22.74 16.76
CA GLU A 65 -13.17 -23.85 16.25
C GLU A 65 -13.11 -24.99 17.29
N PRO A 66 -13.22 -26.26 16.85
CA PRO A 66 -13.08 -27.40 17.75
C PRO A 66 -11.65 -27.50 18.30
N GLN A 67 -11.54 -27.62 19.63
CA GLN A 67 -10.30 -27.76 20.37
C GLN A 67 -9.45 -28.94 19.85
N GLN A 68 -8.27 -28.60 19.33
CA GLN A 68 -7.19 -29.56 19.04
C GLN A 68 -6.48 -29.92 20.36
N PRO A 69 -6.14 -31.21 20.61
CA PRO A 69 -5.59 -31.65 21.88
C PRO A 69 -4.22 -31.03 22.19
N PRO A 70 -3.90 -30.82 23.48
CA PRO A 70 -2.75 -30.01 23.91
C PRO A 70 -1.43 -30.68 23.52
N GLN A 71 -0.69 -30.05 22.61
CA GLN A 71 0.75 -30.32 22.44
C GLN A 71 1.53 -29.64 23.58
N PRO A 72 2.65 -30.22 24.03
CA PRO A 72 3.33 -29.78 25.24
C PRO A 72 3.90 -28.38 25.04
N VAL A 73 3.53 -27.49 25.95
CA VAL A 73 4.08 -26.13 26.10
C VAL A 73 5.58 -26.25 26.40
N VAL A 74 6.40 -26.08 25.37
CA VAL A 74 7.77 -25.60 25.56
C VAL A 74 7.61 -24.15 26.02
N ALA A 75 8.04 -23.88 27.25
CA ALA A 75 7.93 -22.58 27.89
C ALA A 75 8.66 -21.51 27.06
N GLU A 76 7.90 -20.76 26.26
CA GLU A 76 8.32 -19.47 25.72
C GLU A 76 7.97 -18.41 26.77
N THR A 77 8.80 -18.38 27.82
CA THR A 77 8.73 -17.35 28.85
C THR A 77 9.14 -15.99 28.29
N ALA A 78 8.16 -15.07 28.29
CA ALA A 78 8.27 -13.64 28.60
C ALA A 78 9.04 -12.71 27.64
N HIS A 79 8.29 -12.02 26.75
CA HIS A 79 8.30 -10.56 26.58
C HIS A 79 7.08 -10.11 25.75
N GLN A 80 5.93 -10.02 26.40
CA GLN A 80 4.66 -9.60 25.78
C GLN A 80 4.59 -8.06 25.62
N GLY A 81 4.24 -7.56 24.44
CA GLY A 81 3.33 -6.41 24.27
C GLY A 81 3.82 -4.97 24.41
N ASN A 82 5.13 -4.67 24.34
CA ASN A 82 5.65 -3.33 24.64
C ASN A 82 6.27 -2.57 23.46
N THR A 83 5.84 -2.82 22.22
CA THR A 83 6.40 -2.11 21.05
C THR A 83 5.48 -0.99 20.59
N VAL A 84 6.04 0.22 20.43
CA VAL A 84 5.35 1.42 19.95
C VAL A 84 5.99 1.88 18.65
N ILE A 85 5.20 1.98 17.59
CA ILE A 85 5.62 2.44 16.27
C ILE A 85 5.03 3.82 16.02
N LEU A 86 5.90 4.81 15.82
CA LEU A 86 5.53 6.17 15.51
C LEU A 86 5.59 6.38 13.99
N ILE A 87 4.45 6.66 13.36
CA ILE A 87 4.36 6.92 11.92
C ILE A 87 4.71 8.39 11.69
N LEU A 88 5.82 8.64 10.99
CA LEU A 88 6.40 9.96 10.74
C LEU A 88 6.36 10.29 9.24
N GLY A 89 6.74 11.51 8.87
CA GLY A 89 6.94 11.88 7.47
C GLY A 89 5.72 12.55 6.82
N PRO A 90 5.93 13.16 5.64
CA PRO A 90 4.98 14.13 5.07
C PRO A 90 3.67 13.52 4.59
N TYR A 91 3.57 12.19 4.58
CA TYR A 91 2.41 11.44 4.12
C TYR A 91 1.60 10.85 5.28
N ALA A 92 2.15 10.84 6.49
CA ALA A 92 1.61 10.12 7.64
C ALA A 92 0.16 10.53 7.94
N ALA A 93 -0.10 11.84 8.07
CA ALA A 93 -1.43 12.33 8.46
C ALA A 93 -2.52 12.07 7.41
N LYS A 94 -2.16 12.10 6.13
CA LYS A 94 -3.12 11.90 5.04
C LYS A 94 -3.46 10.42 4.86
N TRP A 95 -2.45 9.55 4.96
CA TRP A 95 -2.56 8.14 4.57
C TRP A 95 -2.83 7.20 5.75
N PHE A 96 -2.46 7.61 6.96
CA PHE A 96 -2.60 6.81 8.19
C PHE A 96 -3.55 7.45 9.20
N SER A 97 -4.47 8.31 8.72
CA SER A 97 -5.51 8.98 9.51
C SER A 97 -6.48 8.01 10.20
N HIS A 98 -6.56 6.77 9.71
CA HIS A 98 -7.41 5.72 10.26
C HIS A 98 -6.54 4.56 10.82
N PRO A 99 -6.29 4.53 12.13
CA PRO A 99 -5.48 3.48 12.79
C PRO A 99 -6.02 2.06 12.64
N GLY A 100 -7.26 1.88 12.15
CA GLY A 100 -7.92 0.58 11.98
C GLY A 100 -7.89 -0.02 10.56
N ALA A 101 -7.22 0.63 9.59
CA ALA A 101 -7.09 0.07 8.25
C ALA A 101 -6.19 -1.18 8.27
N ALA A 102 -6.60 -2.25 7.60
CA ALA A 102 -5.90 -3.55 7.58
C ALA A 102 -4.45 -3.47 7.06
N ASP A 103 -4.11 -2.47 6.26
CA ASP A 103 -2.74 -2.21 5.80
C ASP A 103 -1.81 -1.72 6.93
N ASN A 104 -2.35 -1.12 7.99
CA ASN A 104 -1.57 -0.54 9.09
C ASN A 104 -1.25 -1.55 10.20
N THR A 105 -1.94 -2.69 10.23
CA THR A 105 -1.93 -3.64 11.36
C THR A 105 -1.08 -4.89 11.12
N ARG A 106 -0.42 -5.00 9.95
CA ARG A 106 0.19 -6.28 9.52
C ARG A 106 1.52 -6.63 10.18
N PHE A 107 2.35 -5.65 10.55
CA PHE A 107 3.74 -5.97 10.96
C PHE A 107 3.88 -6.43 12.41
N SER A 108 2.87 -6.20 13.25
CA SER A 108 2.72 -6.86 14.53
C SER A 108 1.35 -6.55 15.10
N SER A 109 0.53 -7.58 15.34
CA SER A 109 -0.71 -7.47 16.14
C SER A 109 -0.45 -7.07 17.59
N GLN A 110 0.82 -7.02 18.00
CA GLN A 110 1.29 -6.70 19.34
C GLN A 110 1.97 -5.32 19.42
N ALA A 111 2.08 -4.58 18.31
CA ALA A 111 2.65 -3.24 18.29
C ALA A 111 1.56 -2.17 18.23
N ILE A 112 1.75 -1.07 18.97
CA ILE A 112 0.84 0.07 18.97
C ILE A 112 1.35 1.09 17.95
N TRP A 113 0.55 1.34 16.91
CA TRP A 113 0.83 2.32 15.87
C TRP A 113 0.25 3.68 16.23
N ILE A 114 1.09 4.71 16.26
CA ILE A 114 0.69 6.07 16.61
C ILE A 114 1.11 6.99 15.48
N LEU A 115 0.13 7.65 14.87
CA LEU A 115 0.36 8.70 13.91
C LEU A 115 0.93 9.94 14.61
N ILE A 116 2.04 10.46 14.09
CA ILE A 116 2.62 11.73 14.47
C ILE A 116 2.43 12.69 13.29
N PRO A 117 1.40 13.56 13.33
CA PRO A 117 1.02 14.37 12.17
C PRO A 117 2.03 15.47 11.86
N ASP A 118 2.72 15.97 12.88
CA ASP A 118 3.72 17.02 12.78
C ASP A 118 4.96 16.70 13.63
N PRO A 119 6.16 17.12 13.21
CA PRO A 119 7.40 16.88 13.96
C PRO A 119 7.38 17.43 15.39
N GLU A 120 6.70 18.54 15.67
CA GLU A 120 6.70 19.20 16.98
C GLU A 120 5.97 18.35 18.03
N SER A 121 4.93 17.63 17.60
CA SER A 121 4.17 16.69 18.43
C SER A 121 4.98 15.46 18.85
N LEU A 122 6.04 15.11 18.11
CA LEU A 122 6.87 13.93 18.38
C LEU A 122 7.52 14.00 19.76
N GLN A 123 8.13 15.13 20.10
CA GLN A 123 8.87 15.25 21.36
C GLN A 123 7.94 15.11 22.57
N LYS A 124 6.75 15.69 22.49
CA LYS A 124 5.72 15.56 23.52
C LYS A 124 5.31 14.10 23.67
N ARG A 125 5.13 13.38 22.55
CA ARG A 125 4.76 11.97 22.56
C ARG A 125 5.86 11.06 23.12
N LEU A 126 7.11 11.29 22.73
CA LEU A 126 8.27 10.55 23.26
C LEU A 126 8.41 10.73 24.77
N LYS A 127 8.29 11.97 25.27
CA LYS A 127 8.29 12.25 26.71
C LYS A 127 7.14 11.52 27.42
N HIS A 128 5.94 11.58 26.87
CA HIS A 128 4.78 10.90 27.45
C HIS A 128 4.98 9.38 27.56
N ILE A 129 5.50 8.74 26.51
CA ILE A 129 5.79 7.31 26.50
C ILE A 129 6.89 6.98 27.52
N ALA A 130 7.99 7.75 27.55
CA ALA A 130 9.07 7.54 28.51
C ALA A 130 8.59 7.63 29.98
N THR A 131 7.65 8.52 30.28
CA THR A 131 7.09 8.68 31.63
C THR A 131 6.08 7.58 32.01
N HIS A 132 5.18 7.21 31.11
CA HIS A 132 4.06 6.31 31.43
C HIS A 132 4.33 4.84 31.09
N HIS A 133 5.24 4.59 30.15
CA HIS A 133 5.60 3.27 29.63
C HIS A 133 7.13 3.16 29.45
N PRO A 134 7.93 3.24 30.53
CA PRO A 134 9.39 3.28 30.44
C PRO A 134 10.02 2.01 29.85
N SER A 135 9.30 0.89 29.87
CA SER A 135 9.72 -0.38 29.27
C SER A 135 9.25 -0.56 27.82
N ALA A 136 8.61 0.46 27.22
CA ALA A 136 8.20 0.40 25.83
C ALA A 136 9.38 0.61 24.88
N GLN A 137 9.51 -0.29 23.90
CA GLN A 137 10.41 -0.11 22.77
C GLN A 137 9.76 0.80 21.74
N VAL A 138 10.35 1.97 21.52
CA VAL A 138 9.84 2.94 20.56
C VAL A 138 10.66 2.89 19.27
N SER A 139 9.98 2.86 18.13
CA SER A 139 10.60 2.94 16.80
C SER A 139 9.78 3.84 15.88
N ALA A 140 10.42 4.41 14.87
CA ALA A 140 9.80 5.23 13.85
C ALA A 140 9.56 4.42 12.57
N PHE A 141 8.49 4.77 11.88
CA PHE A 141 8.17 4.28 10.56
C PHE A 141 7.95 5.49 9.64
N PHE A 142 8.74 5.58 8.58
CA PHE A 142 8.73 6.69 7.64
C PHE A 142 8.23 6.22 6.27
N PRO A 143 6.91 6.28 6.02
CA PRO A 143 6.34 6.01 4.70
C PRO A 143 6.84 7.02 3.66
N PHE A 144 6.99 6.54 2.43
CA PHE A 144 7.30 7.34 1.25
C PHE A 144 6.41 6.90 0.09
N LEU A 145 5.75 7.87 -0.53
CA LEU A 145 4.84 7.65 -1.64
C LEU A 145 5.32 8.48 -2.84
N PRO A 146 5.97 7.87 -3.84
CA PRO A 146 6.56 8.57 -4.98
C PRO A 146 5.55 9.39 -5.81
N ASP A 147 4.29 8.95 -5.87
CA ASP A 147 3.25 9.56 -6.72
C ASP A 147 2.28 10.52 -6.00
N VAL A 148 2.48 10.81 -4.71
CA VAL A 148 1.56 11.72 -3.99
C VAL A 148 1.64 13.16 -4.49
N TYR A 149 2.81 13.60 -4.94
CA TYR A 149 3.03 14.95 -5.46
C TYR A 149 3.35 14.92 -6.95
N GLU A 150 2.93 15.96 -7.65
CA GLU A 150 3.09 16.09 -9.11
C GLU A 150 4.55 16.33 -9.54
N ASN A 151 5.39 16.86 -8.64
CA ASN A 151 6.78 17.22 -8.94
C ASN A 151 7.72 16.85 -7.80
N THR A 152 8.88 16.30 -8.15
CA THR A 152 9.98 15.96 -7.24
C THR A 152 10.40 17.15 -6.36
N SER A 153 10.35 18.38 -6.86
CA SER A 153 10.68 19.58 -6.09
C SER A 153 9.81 19.73 -4.84
N ILE A 154 8.54 19.32 -4.92
CA ILE A 154 7.62 19.31 -3.77
C ILE A 154 8.01 18.20 -2.80
N ILE A 155 8.37 17.00 -3.29
CA ILE A 155 8.87 15.89 -2.47
C ILE A 155 10.09 16.35 -1.67
N ILE A 156 11.09 16.92 -2.35
CA ILE A 156 12.32 17.43 -1.74
C ILE A 156 11.99 18.50 -0.69
N SER A 157 11.14 19.48 -1.02
CA SER A 157 10.72 20.52 -0.08
C SER A 157 10.09 19.94 1.19
N GLN A 158 9.26 18.91 1.06
CA GLN A 158 8.65 18.22 2.21
C GLN A 158 9.68 17.47 3.05
N LEU A 159 10.61 16.74 2.42
CA LEU A 159 11.71 16.07 3.12
C LEU A 159 12.59 17.07 3.87
N THR A 160 12.93 18.20 3.25
CA THR A 160 13.71 19.28 3.89
C THR A 160 12.96 19.90 5.07
N LYS A 161 11.64 20.10 4.98
CA LYS A 161 10.84 20.55 6.13
C LYS A 161 10.95 19.59 7.30
N TRP A 162 10.78 18.28 7.05
CA TRP A 162 10.95 17.26 8.09
C TRP A 162 12.38 17.23 8.64
N GLN A 163 13.40 17.32 7.79
CA GLN A 163 14.81 17.41 8.21
C GLN A 163 15.03 18.59 9.16
N ASN A 164 14.59 19.79 8.78
CA ASN A 164 14.75 21.00 9.58
C ASN A 164 14.03 20.88 10.92
N SER A 165 12.83 20.30 10.93
CA SER A 165 12.12 20.07 12.18
C SER A 165 12.85 19.07 13.07
N PHE A 166 13.35 17.95 12.53
CA PHE A 166 14.09 16.97 13.33
C PHE A 166 15.47 17.46 13.78
N SER A 167 16.15 18.29 13.01
CA SER A 167 17.46 18.82 13.40
C SER A 167 17.35 19.76 14.61
N THR A 168 16.18 20.39 14.81
CA THR A 168 15.89 21.16 16.03
C THR A 168 15.48 20.30 17.23
N LEU A 169 15.15 19.02 17.01
CA LEU A 169 14.78 18.09 18.07
C LEU A 169 16.02 17.41 18.65
N SER A 170 16.44 17.86 19.83
CA SER A 170 17.43 17.13 20.63
C SER A 170 16.77 15.94 21.32
N LEU A 171 16.89 14.75 20.72
CA LEU A 171 16.53 13.49 21.37
C LEU A 171 17.72 12.98 22.20
N GLN A 172 17.45 12.45 23.40
CA GLN A 172 18.51 11.86 24.25
C GLN A 172 19.11 10.60 23.63
N THR A 173 18.30 9.87 22.86
CA THR A 173 18.68 8.66 22.13
C THR A 173 18.18 8.78 20.69
N PRO A 174 19.00 8.41 19.69
CA PRO A 174 18.53 8.31 18.31
C PRO A 174 17.32 7.37 18.22
N LEU A 175 16.36 7.75 17.38
CA LEU A 175 15.14 6.98 17.15
C LEU A 175 15.34 6.09 15.92
N SER A 176 15.42 4.78 16.13
CA SER A 176 15.47 3.79 15.06
C SER A 176 14.27 3.96 14.12
N CYS A 177 14.53 4.01 12.82
CA CYS A 177 13.58 4.41 11.80
C CYS A 177 13.64 3.45 10.62
N VAL A 178 12.48 2.91 10.24
CA VAL A 178 12.31 2.08 9.06
C VAL A 178 11.72 2.94 7.96
N PHE A 179 12.37 2.98 6.80
CA PHE A 179 11.90 3.70 5.63
C PHE A 179 11.14 2.75 4.71
N ALA A 180 9.88 3.09 4.39
CA ALA A 180 9.02 2.22 3.58
C ALA A 180 8.54 2.95 2.34
N ILE A 181 8.89 2.42 1.16
CA ILE A 181 8.42 2.98 -0.11
C ILE A 181 7.19 2.22 -0.56
N TYR A 182 6.08 2.94 -0.73
CA TYR A 182 4.82 2.41 -1.26
C TYR A 182 4.73 2.74 -2.74
N ILE A 183 4.74 1.70 -3.57
CA ILE A 183 4.77 1.81 -5.03
C ILE A 183 4.01 0.61 -5.64
N GLN A 184 3.42 0.75 -6.82
CA GLN A 184 3.01 -0.44 -7.58
C GLN A 184 4.23 -0.97 -8.37
N LEU A 185 4.75 -2.11 -7.95
CA LEU A 185 5.86 -2.80 -8.65
C LEU A 185 5.34 -3.85 -9.62
N SER A 186 4.18 -4.44 -9.34
CA SER A 186 3.57 -5.46 -10.20
C SER A 186 2.04 -5.44 -10.20
N GLU A 187 1.49 -6.25 -11.09
CA GLU A 187 0.05 -6.53 -11.15
C GLU A 187 -0.38 -7.75 -10.36
N GLU A 188 0.53 -8.38 -9.62
CA GLU A 188 0.19 -9.57 -8.86
C GLU A 188 -0.86 -9.23 -7.79
N ARG A 189 -1.94 -10.02 -7.75
CA ARG A 189 -2.99 -9.93 -6.75
C ARG A 189 -3.13 -11.28 -6.08
N LEU A 190 -3.10 -11.31 -4.76
CA LEU A 190 -3.37 -12.53 -4.02
C LEU A 190 -4.86 -12.86 -4.15
N SER A 191 -5.19 -14.07 -4.61
CA SER A 191 -6.57 -14.53 -4.88
C SER A 191 -7.52 -14.36 -3.69
N HIS A 192 -7.01 -14.44 -2.46
CA HIS A 192 -7.77 -14.33 -1.23
C HIS A 192 -7.71 -12.94 -0.58
N ASN A 193 -6.83 -12.05 -1.04
CA ASN A 193 -6.74 -10.67 -0.58
C ASN A 193 -6.12 -9.79 -1.68
N PRO A 194 -6.91 -9.38 -2.68
CA PRO A 194 -6.42 -8.62 -3.83
C PRO A 194 -5.91 -7.21 -3.45
N ASP A 195 -6.22 -6.76 -2.24
CA ASP A 195 -5.86 -5.45 -1.72
C ASP A 195 -4.54 -5.48 -0.92
N ASN A 196 -3.98 -6.67 -0.65
CA ASN A 196 -2.79 -6.80 0.18
C ASN A 196 -1.53 -6.50 -0.63
N ALA A 197 -0.69 -5.61 -0.12
CA ALA A 197 0.61 -5.34 -0.72
C ALA A 197 1.58 -6.52 -0.53
N TYR A 198 2.42 -6.77 -1.55
CA TYR A 198 3.58 -7.64 -1.43
C TYR A 198 4.75 -6.83 -0.84
N TRP A 199 5.31 -7.30 0.27
CA TRP A 199 6.40 -6.61 0.96
C TRP A 199 7.72 -7.32 0.69
N THR A 200 8.76 -6.56 0.35
CA THR A 200 10.09 -7.14 0.10
C THR A 200 10.80 -7.63 1.37
N GLY A 201 10.20 -7.48 2.55
CA GLY A 201 10.74 -7.97 3.82
C GLY A 201 9.76 -7.82 5.00
N ASN A 202 10.19 -8.38 6.15
CA ASN A 202 9.52 -8.17 7.43
C ASN A 202 10.26 -7.07 8.21
N ILE A 203 9.53 -6.16 8.86
CA ILE A 203 10.14 -5.11 9.67
C ILE A 203 10.80 -5.73 10.90
N ASN A 204 12.13 -5.65 10.99
CA ASN A 204 12.83 -6.03 12.21
C ASN A 204 12.97 -4.81 13.14
N LEU A 205 11.97 -4.59 13.98
CA LEU A 205 11.94 -3.48 14.96
C LEU A 205 13.03 -3.61 16.03
N ALA A 206 13.61 -4.81 16.23
CA ALA A 206 14.71 -5.03 17.15
C ALA A 206 16.08 -4.67 16.56
N ASN A 207 16.17 -4.49 15.23
CA ASN A 207 17.41 -4.08 14.60
C ASN A 207 17.71 -2.61 14.91
N LYS A 208 18.85 -2.37 15.55
CA LYS A 208 19.37 -1.04 15.87
C LYS A 208 20.59 -0.65 15.05
N LYS A 209 21.00 -1.49 14.09
CA LYS A 209 22.15 -1.21 13.24
C LYS A 209 21.76 -0.16 12.21
N GLU A 210 22.48 0.96 12.23
CA GLU A 210 22.34 2.01 11.23
C GLU A 210 22.82 1.53 9.86
N ILE A 211 22.11 1.94 8.81
CA ILE A 211 22.44 1.62 7.43
C ILE A 211 22.46 2.90 6.58
N ASP A 212 23.35 2.92 5.59
CA ASP A 212 23.34 3.95 4.55
C ASP A 212 22.21 3.67 3.55
N ILE A 213 21.45 4.70 3.18
CA ILE A 213 20.29 4.55 2.30
C ILE A 213 20.67 4.08 0.89
N THR A 214 21.82 4.50 0.38
CA THR A 214 22.32 4.09 -0.95
C THR A 214 22.66 2.62 -0.95
N ALA A 215 23.38 2.17 0.10
CA ALA A 215 23.69 0.75 0.30
C ALA A 215 22.41 -0.08 0.49
N ALA A 216 21.40 0.45 1.18
CA ALA A 216 20.12 -0.21 1.36
C ALA A 216 19.35 -0.39 0.04
N PHE A 217 19.31 0.63 -0.83
CA PHE A 217 18.72 0.51 -2.16
C PHE A 217 19.46 -0.51 -3.02
N GLN A 218 20.79 -0.54 -2.98
CA GLN A 218 21.58 -1.55 -3.69
C GLN A 218 21.27 -2.97 -3.18
N ALA A 219 21.21 -3.17 -1.87
CA ALA A 219 20.87 -4.45 -1.26
C ALA A 219 19.44 -4.91 -1.64
N LEU A 220 18.47 -3.99 -1.68
CA LEU A 220 17.11 -4.28 -2.15
C LEU A 220 17.08 -4.68 -3.62
N SER A 221 17.83 -3.98 -4.48
CA SER A 221 17.94 -4.31 -5.91
C SER A 221 18.50 -5.72 -6.11
N GLN A 222 19.59 -6.07 -5.40
CA GLN A 222 20.18 -7.41 -5.44
C GLN A 222 19.24 -8.48 -4.90
N LYS A 223 18.49 -8.16 -3.84
CA LYS A 223 17.49 -9.08 -3.28
C LYS A 223 16.41 -9.41 -4.31
N LEU A 224 15.87 -8.40 -4.98
CA LEU A 224 14.86 -8.59 -6.03
C LEU A 224 15.41 -9.37 -7.22
N GLU A 225 16.65 -9.10 -7.63
CA GLU A 225 17.34 -9.84 -8.70
C GLU A 225 17.48 -11.32 -8.35
N SER A 226 17.91 -11.63 -7.12
CA SER A 226 18.04 -13.02 -6.67
C SER A 226 16.70 -13.78 -6.60
N GLN A 227 15.60 -13.06 -6.33
CA GLN A 227 14.25 -13.63 -6.30
C GLN A 227 13.67 -13.92 -7.69
N ASP A 228 14.17 -13.25 -8.74
CA ASP A 228 13.76 -13.44 -10.13
C ASP A 228 14.04 -14.87 -10.64
N THR A 229 14.99 -15.57 -10.00
CA THR A 229 15.28 -16.99 -10.27
C THR A 229 14.13 -17.96 -9.96
N SER A 230 13.08 -17.50 -9.27
CA SER A 230 11.90 -18.31 -8.91
C SER A 230 10.74 -18.26 -9.93
N SER A 231 10.94 -17.62 -11.09
CA SER A 231 10.14 -17.79 -12.32
C SER A 231 8.64 -17.46 -12.21
N THR A 232 8.32 -16.20 -11.90
CA THR A 232 7.02 -15.61 -12.28
C THR A 232 7.26 -14.30 -13.03
N ALA A 233 6.47 -14.03 -14.07
CA ALA A 233 6.57 -12.76 -14.83
C ALA A 233 6.46 -11.52 -13.91
N PHE A 234 5.74 -11.65 -12.80
CA PHE A 234 5.63 -10.62 -11.77
C PHE A 234 6.94 -10.37 -11.00
N SER A 235 7.79 -11.37 -10.79
CA SER A 235 9.08 -11.18 -10.14
C SER A 235 10.03 -10.34 -10.99
N SER A 236 10.10 -10.63 -12.29
CA SER A 236 10.90 -9.83 -13.24
C SER A 236 10.34 -8.41 -13.38
N GLN A 237 9.01 -8.26 -13.40
CA GLN A 237 8.36 -6.96 -13.39
C GLN A 237 8.73 -6.14 -12.15
N ARG A 238 8.67 -6.75 -10.95
CA ARG A 238 9.07 -6.08 -9.70
C ARG A 238 10.51 -5.62 -9.74
N HIS A 239 11.41 -6.49 -10.18
CA HIS A 239 12.82 -6.15 -10.29
C HIS A 239 13.04 -4.98 -11.26
N ALA A 240 12.46 -5.04 -12.45
CA ALA A 240 12.59 -3.99 -13.46
C ALA A 240 12.02 -2.63 -12.98
N ILE A 241 10.82 -2.62 -12.39
CA ILE A 241 10.20 -1.38 -11.89
C ILE A 241 10.97 -0.83 -10.68
N ALA A 242 11.39 -1.68 -9.74
CA ALA A 242 12.18 -1.25 -8.58
C ALA A 242 13.56 -0.72 -8.99
N HIS A 243 14.21 -1.33 -9.99
CA HIS A 243 15.47 -0.84 -10.53
C HIS A 243 15.33 0.59 -11.08
N ASN A 244 14.30 0.83 -11.89
CA ASN A 244 14.01 2.17 -12.42
C ASN A 244 13.61 3.16 -11.32
N LEU A 245 12.92 2.70 -10.27
CA LEU A 245 12.62 3.53 -9.10
C LEU A 245 13.90 4.03 -8.44
N PHE A 246 14.90 3.16 -8.23
CA PHE A 246 16.15 3.55 -7.60
C PHE A 246 16.97 4.51 -8.47
N ILE A 247 16.95 4.34 -9.80
CA ILE A 247 17.52 5.31 -10.75
C ILE A 247 16.85 6.67 -10.58
N TRP A 248 15.53 6.73 -10.64
CA TRP A 248 14.79 7.98 -10.48
C TRP A 248 15.04 8.64 -9.13
N LEU A 249 15.02 7.88 -8.02
CA LEU A 249 15.29 8.42 -6.69
C LEU A 249 16.66 9.10 -6.63
N ASN A 250 17.66 8.51 -7.27
CA ASN A 250 19.00 9.07 -7.36
C ASN A 250 19.05 10.31 -8.25
N ASP A 251 18.61 10.20 -9.50
CA ASP A 251 18.73 11.25 -10.53
C ASP A 251 17.88 12.49 -10.20
N SER A 252 16.75 12.28 -9.52
CA SER A 252 15.87 13.35 -9.10
C SER A 252 16.35 14.11 -7.86
N GLY A 253 17.41 13.62 -7.19
CA GLY A 253 17.96 14.21 -5.97
C GLY A 253 17.22 13.80 -4.68
N VAL A 254 16.16 12.99 -4.76
CA VAL A 254 15.41 12.50 -3.60
C VAL A 254 16.28 11.66 -2.67
N THR A 255 17.14 10.78 -3.22
CA THR A 255 18.10 10.00 -2.43
C THR A 255 19.01 10.90 -1.59
N ASN A 256 19.48 12.01 -2.15
CA ASN A 256 20.31 12.97 -1.41
C ASN A 256 19.52 13.67 -0.30
N SER A 257 18.26 14.05 -0.55
CA SER A 257 17.38 14.61 0.48
C SER A 257 17.10 13.62 1.61
N LEU A 258 16.88 12.34 1.29
CA LEU A 258 16.68 11.28 2.29
C LEU A 258 17.96 11.00 3.07
N LYS A 259 19.12 10.94 2.40
CA LYS A 259 20.42 10.83 3.06
C LYS A 259 20.63 11.98 4.05
N ASN A 260 20.35 13.21 3.64
CA ASN A 260 20.46 14.36 4.53
C ASN A 260 19.51 14.28 5.72
N LEU A 261 18.27 13.81 5.51
CA LEU A 261 17.30 13.59 6.57
C LEU A 261 17.81 12.60 7.62
N PHE A 262 18.34 11.45 7.22
CA PHE A 262 18.79 10.41 8.16
C PHE A 262 20.17 10.69 8.77
N SER A 263 21.10 11.31 8.03
CA SER A 263 22.46 11.58 8.53
C SER A 263 22.60 12.85 9.37
N HIS A 264 21.67 13.82 9.26
CA HIS A 264 21.76 15.11 9.97
C HIS A 264 20.65 15.29 11.02
N THR A 265 19.98 14.22 11.42
CA THR A 265 18.91 14.28 12.42
C THR A 265 19.03 13.16 13.44
N SER A 266 18.17 13.17 14.46
CA SER A 266 18.09 12.10 15.46
C SER A 266 17.38 10.83 14.95
N LEU A 267 16.99 10.76 13.66
CA LEU A 267 16.40 9.56 13.06
C LEU A 267 17.49 8.64 12.52
N GLN A 268 17.59 7.46 13.11
CA GLN A 268 18.56 6.45 12.69
C GLN A 268 17.91 5.48 11.70
N LEU A 269 18.31 5.50 10.42
CA LEU A 269 17.80 4.55 9.44
C LEU A 269 18.30 3.13 9.75
N THR A 270 17.39 2.19 9.99
CA THR A 270 17.73 0.79 10.33
C THR A 270 17.30 -0.23 9.29
N ASP A 271 16.32 0.12 8.45
CA ASP A 271 15.84 -0.74 7.39
C ASP A 271 15.18 0.05 6.27
N VAL A 272 15.18 -0.50 5.06
CA VAL A 272 14.44 0.00 3.91
C VAL A 272 13.62 -1.12 3.32
N ILE A 273 12.33 -0.89 3.14
CA ILE A 273 11.39 -1.88 2.59
C ILE A 273 10.58 -1.29 1.43
N LEU A 274 10.18 -2.16 0.50
CA LEU A 274 9.23 -1.82 -0.56
C LEU A 274 7.90 -2.51 -0.26
N SER A 275 6.83 -1.75 -0.48
CA SER A 275 5.45 -2.23 -0.52
C SER A 275 4.99 -2.17 -1.97
N ASP A 276 4.87 -3.33 -2.60
CA ASP A 276 4.20 -3.51 -3.89
C ASP A 276 2.70 -3.52 -3.65
N ASN A 277 2.11 -2.33 -3.64
CA ASN A 277 0.66 -2.22 -3.54
C ASN A 277 0.07 -2.67 -4.87
N GLY A 278 -0.92 -3.56 -4.80
CA GLY A 278 -1.84 -3.76 -5.91
C GLY A 278 -2.62 -2.48 -6.18
N LYS A 279 -3.82 -2.46 -6.76
CA LYS A 279 -4.59 -1.20 -7.01
C LYS A 279 -3.93 0.01 -7.75
N GLY A 280 -2.61 0.19 -7.80
CA GLY A 280 -1.94 1.39 -8.28
C GLY A 280 -2.24 2.64 -7.47
N PHE A 281 -1.54 3.73 -7.79
CA PHE A 281 -1.95 5.06 -7.36
C PHE A 281 -2.89 5.64 -8.42
N ILE A 282 -4.02 6.18 -7.98
CA ILE A 282 -5.06 6.76 -8.85
C ILE A 282 -4.60 8.06 -9.53
N LYS A 283 -3.50 8.67 -9.05
CA LYS A 283 -2.98 9.95 -9.53
C LYS A 283 -1.58 9.78 -10.13
N HIS A 284 -1.37 10.40 -11.29
CA HIS A 284 -0.03 10.60 -11.85
C HIS A 284 0.74 11.63 -11.01
N GLY A 285 1.81 11.19 -10.37
CA GLY A 285 2.74 12.02 -9.62
C GLY A 285 4.14 12.02 -10.23
N ALA A 286 5.11 12.49 -9.45
CA ALA A 286 6.47 12.75 -9.93
C ALA A 286 7.16 11.50 -10.50
N TRP A 287 6.89 10.33 -9.92
CA TRP A 287 7.44 9.07 -10.38
C TRP A 287 6.81 8.60 -11.69
N SER A 288 5.48 8.52 -11.76
CA SER A 288 4.76 8.11 -12.97
C SER A 288 4.99 9.06 -14.15
N VAL A 289 5.09 10.38 -13.90
CA VAL A 289 5.48 11.36 -14.94
C VAL A 289 6.90 11.10 -15.45
N TRP A 290 7.83 10.74 -14.56
CA TRP A 290 9.19 10.40 -14.98
C TRP A 290 9.24 9.09 -15.77
N LEU A 291 8.49 8.08 -15.36
CA LEU A 291 8.35 6.81 -16.08
C LEU A 291 7.82 7.03 -17.50
N GLU A 292 6.77 7.82 -17.64
CA GLU A 292 6.17 8.15 -18.93
C GLU A 292 7.19 8.87 -19.82
N LYS A 293 7.86 9.90 -19.28
CA LYS A 293 8.84 10.69 -20.04
C LYS A 293 10.08 9.87 -20.44
N THR A 294 10.54 8.96 -19.60
CA THR A 294 11.82 8.27 -19.77
C THR A 294 11.68 6.94 -20.50
N LEU A 295 10.60 6.21 -20.22
CA LEU A 295 10.40 4.84 -20.70
C LEU A 295 9.14 4.70 -21.57
N GLY A 296 8.32 5.74 -21.71
CA GLY A 296 7.04 5.67 -22.43
C GLY A 296 5.98 4.83 -21.71
N ILE A 297 6.18 4.50 -20.43
CA ILE A 297 5.28 3.65 -19.65
C ILE A 297 4.15 4.50 -19.07
N PHE A 298 2.91 4.26 -19.52
CA PHE A 298 1.71 4.86 -18.95
C PHE A 298 1.18 4.02 -17.80
N THR A 299 1.11 4.58 -16.59
CA THR A 299 0.65 3.87 -15.39
C THR A 299 -0.88 3.74 -15.28
N TRP A 300 -1.67 4.24 -16.24
CA TRP A 300 -3.15 4.20 -16.21
C TRP A 300 -3.75 2.89 -16.72
N PHE A 301 -3.11 2.28 -17.72
CA PHE A 301 -3.39 0.90 -18.08
C PHE A 301 -2.33 0.08 -17.39
N GLY A 302 -2.72 -1.02 -16.73
CA GLY A 302 -1.77 -1.98 -16.19
C GLY A 302 -0.61 -2.18 -17.18
N LEU A 303 0.61 -2.27 -16.67
CA LEU A 303 1.87 -2.53 -17.35
C LEU A 303 1.70 -3.59 -18.47
N ILE A 304 1.17 -3.16 -19.62
CA ILE A 304 1.22 -3.89 -20.86
C ILE A 304 2.67 -3.70 -21.32
N PRO A 305 3.44 -4.78 -21.51
CA PRO A 305 4.73 -4.63 -22.17
C PRO A 305 4.44 -4.05 -23.56
N ILE A 306 4.93 -2.84 -23.82
CA ILE A 306 4.97 -2.31 -25.19
C ILE A 306 5.93 -3.24 -25.93
N THR A 307 5.39 -4.27 -26.57
CA THR A 307 6.11 -5.00 -27.60
C THR A 307 6.45 -3.97 -28.67
N THR A 308 7.72 -3.65 -28.75
CA THR A 308 8.32 -2.79 -29.77
C THR A 308 8.11 -3.44 -31.14
N THR A 309 7.01 -3.13 -31.81
CA THR A 309 6.98 -3.17 -33.28
C THR A 309 7.46 -1.82 -33.79
N PHE A 310 8.75 -1.76 -34.14
CA PHE A 310 9.31 -0.70 -34.96
C PHE A 310 8.55 -0.63 -36.30
N PRO A 311 8.15 0.57 -36.79
CA PRO A 311 7.86 0.75 -38.20
C PRO A 311 9.14 1.14 -38.93
N GLY A 312 9.54 0.34 -39.92
CA GLY A 312 10.40 0.81 -41.02
C GLY A 312 11.70 0.04 -41.22
N SER A 313 11.65 -0.93 -42.13
CA SER A 313 12.72 -1.15 -43.11
C SER A 313 12.09 -1.79 -44.36
N ASP A 314 12.08 -0.98 -45.42
CA ASP A 314 11.72 -1.19 -46.84
C ASP A 314 10.24 -1.39 -47.23
#